data_AF-A0A946AK65-F1
#
_entry.id   AF-A0A946AK65-F1
#
_cell.length_a   1.000
_cell.length_b   1.000
_cell.length_c   1.000
_cell.angle_alpha   90.00
_cell.angle_beta   90.00
_cell.angle_gamma   90.00
#
_symmetry.space_group_name_H-M   'P 1'
#
loop_
_entity.id
_entity.type
_entity.pdbx_description
1 polymer ?
#
loop_
_entity_poly.entity_id
_entity_poly.type
_entity_poly.pdbx_seq_one_letter_code
_entity_poly.pdbx_strand_id
1 'polypeptide(L)'
;MTIRNSLFSDRTQHRLSGLALFACIVLAVPNAMAEVVVEQYKSVPMPAGIRIEATELDGPVFADAVGRTIYTWPSHKQRNGYSGETQGNPACYDEVLTVTAGLMSPYPPGILLPDLDSRPSCMDLWPPLVPVDDAEEIEKWTILERKDGLRQWTYDEQPLYTSVRDNQPGDVLGGTTRRYGGDSPANRVPLTPPSRVPPGFAVKTTTVGRLLTTDKTYSVYAYNKDTPETSMCDGACAQIWKPVLAPSMARAQGEWSIIERSSGIRQWAFRQQLLYTHVLDTGTWSLEGSDVPGWSNVYTQIAPPPPASFTVQDTLAGQVLADTDGRTLYIYNCGDDSADQLACDHPNDTQVYRLAMCGGGDANNCLQHWPYVEAPADAKSDSRAWSVVSIDPKTGHYAEPEQADAMQVWAYRDRPVYTYGGDEKPGDVHGAGTGEWRAQRNGIKAIWLRDDYMGGTL
;
A
#
# COMPACT_ATOMS: atom_id res chain seq x y z
N MET A 1 -15.80 51.84 62.95
CA MET A 1 -16.87 52.28 63.84
C MET A 1 -17.87 53.05 63.00
N THR A 2 -19.14 52.63 63.01
CA THR A 2 -20.34 53.38 62.53
C THR A 2 -20.47 53.52 60.99
N ILE A 3 -21.29 52.73 60.28
CA ILE A 3 -22.77 52.64 60.22
C ILE A 3 -23.43 53.80 59.43
N ARG A 4 -24.09 53.41 58.32
CA ARG A 4 -25.34 53.90 57.67
C ARG A 4 -25.47 55.35 57.17
N ASN A 5 -25.99 55.46 55.94
CA ASN A 5 -27.34 55.94 55.54
C ASN A 5 -27.25 56.51 54.10
N SER A 6 -27.87 55.89 53.10
CA SER A 6 -29.22 56.22 52.59
C SER A 6 -29.44 57.71 52.33
N LEU A 7 -29.72 58.07 51.07
CA LEU A 7 -30.86 58.92 50.69
C LEU A 7 -31.00 59.03 49.16
N PHE A 8 -32.28 59.01 48.77
CA PHE A 8 -32.86 59.19 47.44
C PHE A 8 -32.39 60.45 46.71
N SER A 9 -32.27 60.38 45.38
CA SER A 9 -33.12 61.19 44.48
C SER A 9 -32.95 60.76 43.03
N ASP A 10 -34.10 60.49 42.44
CA ASP A 10 -34.39 60.26 41.04
C ASP A 10 -34.02 61.47 40.17
N ARG A 11 -33.38 61.23 39.02
CA ARG A 11 -33.46 62.08 37.82
C ARG A 11 -32.87 61.35 36.61
N THR A 12 -33.80 60.86 35.80
CA THR A 12 -33.64 60.48 34.40
C THR A 12 -32.90 61.55 33.58
N GLN A 13 -31.86 61.12 32.86
CA GLN A 13 -31.51 61.66 31.53
C GLN A 13 -30.54 60.71 30.81
N HIS A 14 -31.05 60.06 29.77
CA HIS A 14 -30.27 59.26 28.83
C HIS A 14 -29.30 60.15 28.03
N ARG A 15 -28.00 59.81 28.03
CA ARG A 15 -27.09 60.08 26.91
C ARG A 15 -26.06 58.96 26.77
N LEU A 16 -26.18 58.28 25.62
CA LEU A 16 -25.24 57.47 24.86
C LEU A 16 -23.84 57.24 25.47
N SER A 17 -23.55 55.99 25.80
CA SER A 17 -22.18 55.46 25.91
C SER A 17 -22.02 54.37 24.85
N GLY A 18 -21.09 54.60 23.91
CA GLY A 18 -20.79 53.68 22.82
C GLY A 18 -20.21 52.36 23.34
N LEU A 19 -20.80 51.25 22.93
CA LEU A 19 -20.14 49.95 22.95
C LEU A 19 -19.09 49.94 21.85
N ALA A 20 -17.81 49.90 22.23
CA ALA A 20 -16.75 49.50 21.33
C ALA A 20 -16.91 48.00 21.06
N LEU A 21 -17.42 47.65 19.88
CA LEU A 21 -17.33 46.29 19.35
C LEU A 21 -15.85 46.01 19.05
N PHE A 22 -15.19 45.20 19.88
CA PHE A 22 -13.97 44.51 19.48
C PHE A 22 -14.34 43.48 18.41
N ALA A 23 -14.23 43.86 17.14
CA ALA A 23 -14.24 42.91 16.05
C ALA A 23 -12.91 42.13 16.09
N CYS A 24 -12.92 40.96 16.73
CA CYS A 24 -11.90 39.95 16.50
C CYS A 24 -11.99 39.52 15.04
N ILE A 25 -11.14 40.11 14.20
CA ILE A 25 -10.84 39.56 12.87
C ILE A 25 -10.06 38.29 13.14
N VAL A 26 -10.77 37.17 13.17
CA VAL A 26 -10.17 35.84 12.99
C VAL A 26 -9.63 35.84 11.57
N LEU A 27 -8.33 36.10 11.42
CA LEU A 27 -7.61 35.78 10.20
C LEU A 27 -7.69 34.26 10.06
N ALA A 28 -8.66 33.79 9.27
CA ALA A 28 -8.66 32.43 8.78
C ALA A 28 -7.35 32.25 8.02
N VAL A 29 -6.40 31.56 8.65
CA VAL A 29 -5.28 30.98 7.92
C VAL A 29 -5.93 29.99 6.96
N PRO A 30 -5.87 30.18 5.63
CA PRO A 30 -6.33 29.15 4.73
C PRO A 30 -5.52 27.89 5.07
N ASN A 31 -6.20 26.83 5.49
CA ASN A 31 -5.66 25.49 5.42
C ASN A 31 -5.35 25.26 3.94
N ALA A 32 -4.13 25.59 3.53
CA ALA A 32 -3.57 25.04 2.32
C ALA A 32 -3.48 23.54 2.60
N MET A 33 -4.47 22.78 2.14
CA MET A 33 -4.30 21.34 2.05
C MET A 33 -3.01 21.14 1.26
N ALA A 34 -2.01 20.52 1.90
CA ALA A 34 -0.76 20.21 1.25
C ALA A 34 -1.11 19.45 -0.03
N GLU A 35 -0.64 19.96 -1.18
CA GLU A 35 -0.95 19.37 -2.47
C GLU A 35 -0.47 17.91 -2.44
N VAL A 36 -1.39 16.96 -2.67
CA VAL A 36 -1.07 15.53 -2.61
C VAL A 36 -0.06 15.25 -3.72
N VAL A 37 1.16 14.91 -3.31
CA VAL A 37 2.26 14.73 -4.23
C VAL A 37 2.16 13.36 -4.89
N VAL A 38 1.78 13.34 -6.18
CA VAL A 38 1.61 12.11 -6.97
C VAL A 38 2.86 11.84 -7.82
N GLU A 39 3.20 10.56 -8.00
CA GLU A 39 4.31 10.16 -8.87
C GLU A 39 4.06 10.49 -10.34
N GLN A 40 5.03 11.13 -10.99
CA GLN A 40 5.00 11.37 -12.43
C GLN A 40 5.37 10.12 -13.23
N TYR A 41 4.71 9.94 -14.38
CA TYR A 41 4.96 8.86 -15.33
C TYR A 41 5.32 9.39 -16.72
N LYS A 42 5.89 8.53 -17.56
CA LYS A 42 6.14 8.80 -18.98
C LYS A 42 4.84 8.54 -19.74
N SER A 43 4.44 9.51 -20.56
CA SER A 43 3.33 9.30 -21.49
C SER A 43 3.69 8.18 -22.47
N VAL A 44 2.79 7.23 -22.61
CA VAL A 44 2.87 6.13 -23.57
C VAL A 44 1.56 6.08 -24.37
N PRO A 45 1.59 5.66 -25.65
CA PRO A 45 0.39 5.35 -26.40
C PRO A 45 -0.44 4.26 -25.70
N MET A 46 -1.75 4.42 -25.77
CA MET A 46 -2.72 3.52 -25.15
C MET A 46 -3.89 3.28 -26.11
N PRO A 47 -4.48 2.07 -26.10
CA PRO A 47 -5.73 1.81 -26.81
C PRO A 47 -6.86 2.71 -26.32
N ALA A 48 -7.88 2.88 -27.16
CA ALA A 48 -9.09 3.61 -26.79
C ALA A 48 -9.74 3.01 -25.53
N GLY A 49 -10.16 3.87 -24.61
CA GLY A 49 -10.79 3.45 -23.35
C GLY A 49 -9.81 3.09 -22.23
N ILE A 50 -8.52 2.93 -22.51
CA ILE A 50 -7.50 2.78 -21.45
C ILE A 50 -7.11 4.15 -20.92
N ARG A 51 -7.03 4.27 -19.60
CA ARG A 51 -6.63 5.50 -18.91
C ARG A 51 -5.61 5.22 -17.81
N ILE A 52 -5.10 6.28 -17.19
CA ILE A 52 -4.18 6.17 -16.06
C ILE A 52 -4.88 6.74 -14.83
N GLU A 53 -4.92 5.95 -13.76
CA GLU A 53 -5.47 6.34 -12.47
C GLU A 53 -4.36 6.54 -11.44
N ALA A 54 -4.52 7.54 -10.58
CA ALA A 54 -3.65 7.72 -9.43
C ALA A 54 -4.10 6.78 -8.30
N THR A 55 -3.15 6.08 -7.71
CA THR A 55 -3.37 5.25 -6.52
C THR A 55 -2.55 5.81 -5.37
N GLU A 56 -2.91 5.47 -4.12
CA GLU A 56 -2.22 6.03 -2.94
C GLU A 56 -0.84 5.41 -2.68
N LEU A 57 -0.69 4.13 -3.01
CA LEU A 57 0.51 3.35 -2.64
C LEU A 57 1.24 2.78 -3.85
N ASP A 58 0.50 2.32 -4.85
CA ASP A 58 1.03 1.57 -5.99
C ASP A 58 1.49 2.49 -7.15
N GLY A 59 1.32 3.81 -6.99
CA GLY A 59 1.66 4.84 -7.97
C GLY A 59 0.58 4.98 -9.05
N PRO A 60 0.87 5.60 -10.20
CA PRO A 60 -0.05 5.56 -11.34
C PRO A 60 -0.22 4.14 -11.85
N VAL A 61 -1.44 3.75 -12.21
CA VAL A 61 -1.77 2.43 -12.78
C VAL A 61 -2.57 2.61 -14.07
N PHE A 62 -2.44 1.68 -15.01
CA PHE A 62 -3.39 1.62 -16.12
C PHE A 62 -4.73 1.11 -15.60
N ALA A 63 -5.80 1.68 -16.15
CA ALA A 63 -7.17 1.34 -15.80
C ALA A 63 -8.04 1.27 -17.06
N ASP A 64 -9.14 0.54 -16.95
CA ASP A 64 -10.15 0.48 -18.01
C ASP A 64 -10.97 1.77 -18.12
N ALA A 65 -11.95 1.77 -19.03
CA ALA A 65 -12.76 2.95 -19.32
C ALA A 65 -13.60 3.45 -18.15
N VAL A 66 -13.86 2.61 -17.13
CA VAL A 66 -14.61 2.97 -15.92
C VAL A 66 -13.70 3.24 -14.72
N GLY A 67 -12.42 2.87 -14.78
CA GLY A 67 -11.41 3.18 -13.78
C GLY A 67 -10.91 1.99 -12.97
N ARG A 68 -11.34 0.77 -13.30
CA ARG A 68 -10.83 -0.44 -12.64
C ARG A 68 -9.40 -0.66 -13.06
N THR A 69 -8.53 -0.93 -12.08
CA THR A 69 -7.11 -1.17 -12.33
C THR A 69 -6.91 -2.39 -13.21
N ILE A 70 -5.94 -2.30 -14.11
CA ILE A 70 -5.53 -3.40 -14.99
C ILE A 70 -4.37 -4.13 -14.32
N TYR A 71 -4.43 -5.45 -14.29
CA TYR A 71 -3.46 -6.32 -13.64
C TYR A 71 -2.84 -7.29 -14.63
N THR A 72 -1.64 -7.71 -14.26
CA THR A 72 -0.93 -8.84 -14.82
C THR A 72 -0.79 -9.93 -13.78
N TRP A 73 -0.63 -11.17 -14.21
CA TRP A 73 -0.34 -12.29 -13.30
C TRP A 73 0.94 -13.01 -13.73
N PRO A 74 2.11 -12.39 -13.56
CA PRO A 74 3.36 -12.92 -14.08
C PRO A 74 3.77 -14.21 -13.38
N SER A 75 4.40 -15.11 -14.12
CA SER A 75 4.91 -16.38 -13.59
C SER A 75 5.82 -16.17 -12.37
N HIS A 76 5.57 -16.94 -11.32
CA HIS A 76 6.30 -16.94 -10.08
C HIS A 76 6.76 -18.35 -9.75
N LYS A 77 8.02 -18.48 -9.36
CA LYS A 77 8.58 -19.76 -8.95
C LYS A 77 8.04 -20.13 -7.57
N GLN A 78 7.37 -21.26 -7.50
CA GLN A 78 6.98 -21.90 -6.25
C GLN A 78 7.96 -23.02 -5.89
N ARG A 79 7.77 -23.62 -4.71
CA ARG A 79 8.62 -24.72 -4.27
C ARG A 79 8.58 -25.90 -5.24
N ASN A 80 7.39 -26.26 -5.68
CA ASN A 80 7.14 -27.42 -6.54
C ASN A 80 6.67 -27.00 -7.94
N GLY A 81 7.29 -25.98 -8.54
CA GLY A 81 7.00 -25.58 -9.91
C GLY A 81 6.79 -24.08 -10.06
N TYR A 82 5.83 -23.69 -10.88
CA TYR A 82 5.53 -22.30 -11.19
C TYR A 82 4.02 -22.10 -11.15
N SER A 83 3.59 -21.00 -10.55
CA SER A 83 2.23 -20.46 -10.70
C SER A 83 2.30 -19.13 -11.44
N GLY A 84 1.15 -18.57 -11.83
CA GLY A 84 1.12 -17.42 -12.72
C GLY A 84 1.33 -17.78 -14.18
N GLU A 85 1.26 -16.76 -15.01
CA GLU A 85 1.25 -16.87 -16.46
C GLU A 85 2.58 -16.46 -17.06
N THR A 86 3.02 -17.23 -18.05
CA THR A 86 4.13 -16.82 -18.92
C THR A 86 3.58 -15.94 -20.04
N GLN A 87 4.47 -15.16 -20.68
CA GLN A 87 4.12 -14.33 -21.83
C GLN A 87 3.40 -15.17 -22.91
N GLY A 88 2.30 -14.64 -23.44
CA GLY A 88 1.47 -15.27 -24.46
C GLY A 88 0.62 -16.46 -24.01
N ASN A 89 0.67 -16.86 -22.73
CA ASN A 89 0.05 -18.10 -22.24
C ASN A 89 -0.88 -17.84 -21.05
N PRO A 90 -2.14 -17.38 -21.28
CA PRO A 90 -3.12 -17.22 -20.22
C PRO A 90 -3.53 -18.58 -19.62
N ALA A 91 -3.66 -18.61 -18.30
CA ALA A 91 -4.03 -19.73 -17.46
C ALA A 91 -5.30 -19.46 -16.62
N CYS A 92 -5.75 -18.21 -16.52
CA CYS A 92 -7.00 -17.85 -15.85
C CYS A 92 -8.22 -18.11 -16.76
N TYR A 93 -9.04 -19.10 -16.42
CA TYR A 93 -10.23 -19.50 -17.19
C TYR A 93 -11.46 -19.63 -16.28
N ASP A 94 -12.62 -19.89 -16.89
CA ASP A 94 -13.91 -20.05 -16.21
C ASP A 94 -14.09 -21.44 -15.56
N GLU A 95 -13.10 -22.33 -15.70
CA GLU A 95 -13.10 -23.61 -15.02
C GLU A 95 -12.87 -23.40 -13.50
N VAL A 96 -13.82 -23.87 -12.69
CA VAL A 96 -13.65 -23.90 -11.22
C VAL A 96 -12.69 -25.05 -10.87
N LEU A 97 -11.47 -24.69 -10.48
CA LEU A 97 -10.51 -25.66 -9.98
C LEU A 97 -10.95 -26.19 -8.61
N THR A 98 -10.96 -27.51 -8.44
CA THR A 98 -11.51 -28.16 -7.24
C THR A 98 -10.45 -28.81 -6.35
N VAL A 99 -9.20 -28.86 -6.80
CA VAL A 99 -8.10 -29.51 -6.07
C VAL A 99 -6.85 -28.66 -6.02
N THR A 100 -6.01 -28.93 -5.02
CA THR A 100 -4.65 -28.40 -4.93
C THR A 100 -3.81 -28.83 -6.14
N ALA A 101 -2.97 -27.93 -6.62
CA ALA A 101 -1.94 -28.16 -7.63
C ALA A 101 -0.63 -28.69 -7.03
N GLY A 102 -0.46 -28.61 -5.70
CA GLY A 102 0.72 -29.13 -5.00
C GLY A 102 1.97 -28.28 -5.19
N LEU A 103 1.80 -27.00 -5.56
CA LEU A 103 2.89 -26.06 -5.80
C LEU A 103 3.46 -25.55 -4.46
N MET A 104 2.60 -25.47 -3.45
CA MET A 104 2.85 -25.00 -2.09
C MET A 104 3.08 -26.16 -1.11
N SER A 105 4.16 -26.94 -1.29
CA SER A 105 4.59 -27.98 -0.33
C SER A 105 4.42 -27.55 1.14
N PRO A 106 3.97 -28.44 2.05
CA PRO A 106 3.91 -29.89 1.91
C PRO A 106 2.61 -30.45 1.29
N TYR A 107 1.70 -29.60 0.83
CA TYR A 107 0.45 -30.07 0.24
C TYR A 107 0.72 -30.79 -1.08
N PRO A 108 0.35 -32.09 -1.21
CA PRO A 108 0.39 -32.77 -2.49
C PRO A 108 -0.73 -32.25 -3.41
N PRO A 109 -0.61 -32.46 -4.74
CA PRO A 109 -1.70 -32.21 -5.66
C PRO A 109 -2.88 -33.16 -5.40
N GLY A 110 -4.09 -32.73 -5.74
CA GLY A 110 -5.29 -33.57 -5.72
C GLY A 110 -6.09 -33.56 -4.41
N ILE A 111 -5.77 -32.69 -3.45
CA ILE A 111 -6.59 -32.50 -2.24
C ILE A 111 -7.75 -31.58 -2.59
N LEU A 112 -8.97 -31.94 -2.22
CA LEU A 112 -10.15 -31.10 -2.44
C LEU A 112 -10.00 -29.75 -1.72
N LEU A 113 -10.30 -28.67 -2.44
CA LEU A 113 -10.35 -27.32 -1.92
C LEU A 113 -11.62 -27.12 -1.07
N PRO A 114 -11.61 -26.18 -0.10
CA PRO A 114 -12.80 -25.86 0.69
C PRO A 114 -13.89 -25.20 -0.15
N ASP A 115 -15.12 -25.28 0.34
CA ASP A 115 -16.29 -24.52 -0.15
C ASP A 115 -16.54 -24.65 -1.67
N LEU A 116 -16.37 -25.86 -2.22
CA LEU A 116 -16.46 -26.13 -3.67
C LEU A 116 -17.78 -25.66 -4.30
N ASP A 117 -18.89 -25.73 -3.57
CA ASP A 117 -20.21 -25.33 -4.08
C ASP A 117 -20.32 -23.81 -4.36
N SER A 118 -19.45 -23.00 -3.73
CA SER A 118 -19.42 -21.55 -3.85
C SER A 118 -18.06 -21.01 -4.32
N ARG A 119 -17.14 -21.90 -4.71
CA ARG A 119 -15.81 -21.48 -5.15
C ARG A 119 -15.91 -20.77 -6.51
N PRO A 120 -15.38 -19.54 -6.65
CA PRO A 120 -15.37 -18.84 -7.93
C PRO A 120 -14.36 -19.48 -8.90
N SER A 121 -14.62 -19.33 -10.19
CA SER A 121 -13.60 -19.54 -11.21
C SER A 121 -12.55 -18.43 -11.15
N CYS A 122 -11.42 -18.62 -11.84
CA CYS A 122 -10.44 -17.54 -11.94
C CYS A 122 -11.05 -16.31 -12.63
N MET A 123 -11.85 -16.50 -13.67
CA MET A 123 -12.47 -15.41 -14.43
C MET A 123 -13.56 -14.67 -13.65
N ASP A 124 -14.22 -15.32 -12.70
CA ASP A 124 -15.19 -14.67 -11.80
C ASP A 124 -14.54 -13.58 -10.95
N LEU A 125 -13.29 -13.77 -10.53
CA LEU A 125 -12.53 -12.79 -9.75
C LEU A 125 -11.66 -11.87 -10.61
N TRP A 126 -11.17 -12.42 -11.73
CA TRP A 126 -10.24 -11.76 -12.65
C TRP A 126 -10.78 -11.76 -14.08
N PRO A 127 -11.78 -10.92 -14.40
CA PRO A 127 -12.29 -10.82 -15.75
C PRO A 127 -11.18 -10.40 -16.73
N PRO A 128 -11.00 -11.11 -17.86
CA PRO A 128 -10.02 -10.74 -18.87
C PRO A 128 -10.38 -9.37 -19.48
N LEU A 129 -9.36 -8.57 -19.78
CA LEU A 129 -9.56 -7.28 -20.45
C LEU A 129 -9.81 -7.52 -21.95
N VAL A 130 -11.08 -7.57 -22.33
CA VAL A 130 -11.50 -7.87 -23.71
C VAL A 130 -11.38 -6.62 -24.60
N PRO A 131 -10.73 -6.70 -25.78
CA PRO A 131 -10.72 -5.61 -26.75
C PRO A 131 -12.09 -5.44 -27.43
N VAL A 132 -12.42 -4.20 -27.79
CA VAL A 132 -13.56 -3.92 -28.68
C VAL A 132 -13.35 -4.55 -30.07
N ASP A 133 -14.42 -4.73 -30.84
CA ASP A 133 -14.39 -5.47 -32.12
C ASP A 133 -13.35 -4.96 -33.12
N ASP A 134 -13.22 -3.64 -33.23
CA ASP A 134 -12.33 -2.89 -34.13
C ASP A 134 -11.05 -2.39 -33.44
N ALA A 135 -10.67 -2.96 -32.30
CA ALA A 135 -9.45 -2.59 -31.60
C ALA A 135 -8.20 -2.84 -32.45
N GLU A 136 -7.32 -1.83 -32.52
CA GLU A 136 -6.01 -1.91 -33.16
C GLU A 136 -4.89 -2.02 -32.12
N GLU A 137 -3.90 -2.86 -32.39
CA GLU A 137 -2.70 -2.99 -31.55
C GLU A 137 -1.82 -1.74 -31.61
N ILE A 138 -1.24 -1.35 -30.48
CA ILE A 138 -0.42 -0.13 -30.39
C ILE A 138 0.79 -0.38 -29.48
N GLU A 139 1.98 -0.32 -30.07
CA GLU A 139 3.25 -0.56 -29.38
C GLU A 139 3.27 -1.88 -28.59
N LYS A 140 3.25 -1.79 -27.25
CA LYS A 140 3.27 -2.95 -26.34
C LYS A 140 1.89 -3.58 -26.13
N TRP A 141 0.82 -2.89 -26.53
CA TRP A 141 -0.54 -3.38 -26.42
C TRP A 141 -0.86 -4.25 -27.64
N THR A 142 -0.97 -5.55 -27.43
CA THR A 142 -1.32 -6.52 -28.49
C THR A 142 -2.53 -7.35 -28.09
N ILE A 143 -3.16 -8.01 -29.04
CA ILE A 143 -4.37 -8.80 -28.83
C ILE A 143 -4.01 -10.28 -29.00
N LEU A 144 -4.34 -11.07 -27.99
CA LEU A 144 -4.18 -12.52 -28.01
C LEU A 144 -5.54 -13.21 -28.22
N GLU A 145 -5.57 -14.29 -28.98
CA GLU A 145 -6.72 -15.20 -29.06
C GLU A 145 -6.53 -16.35 -28.06
N ARG A 146 -7.42 -16.45 -27.08
CA ARG A 146 -7.34 -17.44 -26.00
C ARG A 146 -7.86 -18.79 -26.49
N LYS A 147 -7.53 -19.86 -25.76
CA LYS A 147 -7.99 -21.23 -26.07
C LYS A 147 -9.51 -21.41 -25.98
N ASP A 148 -10.19 -20.52 -25.25
CA ASP A 148 -11.65 -20.49 -25.08
C ASP A 148 -12.35 -19.66 -26.19
N GLY A 149 -11.60 -19.10 -27.13
CA GLY A 149 -12.09 -18.28 -28.24
C GLY A 149 -12.29 -16.81 -27.89
N LEU A 150 -12.06 -16.38 -26.64
CA LEU A 150 -12.09 -14.98 -26.27
C LEU A 150 -10.83 -14.25 -26.75
N ARG A 151 -10.99 -13.02 -27.24
CA ARG A 151 -9.86 -12.10 -27.45
C ARG A 151 -9.53 -11.41 -26.13
N GLN A 152 -8.25 -11.18 -25.87
CA GLN A 152 -7.79 -10.51 -24.65
C GLN A 152 -6.62 -9.59 -24.96
N TRP A 153 -6.64 -8.39 -24.38
CA TRP A 153 -5.49 -7.49 -24.40
C TRP A 153 -4.31 -8.09 -23.64
N THR A 154 -3.11 -7.92 -24.20
CA THR A 154 -1.85 -8.10 -23.50
C THR A 154 -1.08 -6.79 -23.46
N TYR A 155 -0.17 -6.68 -22.49
CA TYR A 155 0.88 -5.67 -22.50
C TYR A 155 2.24 -6.35 -22.38
N ASP A 156 3.12 -6.14 -23.35
CA ASP A 156 4.43 -6.84 -23.40
C ASP A 156 4.24 -8.37 -23.33
N GLU A 157 3.24 -8.86 -24.08
CA GLU A 157 2.79 -10.26 -24.16
C GLU A 157 2.17 -10.83 -22.86
N GLN A 158 2.07 -10.05 -21.78
CA GLN A 158 1.43 -10.51 -20.55
C GLN A 158 -0.10 -10.31 -20.62
N PRO A 159 -0.93 -11.36 -20.40
CA PRO A 159 -2.39 -11.23 -20.40
C PRO A 159 -2.88 -10.25 -19.32
N LEU A 160 -3.89 -9.44 -19.69
CA LEU A 160 -4.42 -8.37 -18.84
C LEU A 160 -5.79 -8.70 -18.28
N TYR A 161 -5.99 -8.34 -17.02
CA TYR A 161 -7.22 -8.58 -16.27
C TYR A 161 -7.66 -7.31 -15.55
N THR A 162 -8.95 -7.24 -15.23
CA THR A 162 -9.45 -6.34 -14.17
C THR A 162 -9.75 -7.17 -12.92
N SER A 163 -9.95 -6.50 -11.79
CA SER A 163 -10.36 -7.15 -10.53
C SER A 163 -11.80 -6.79 -10.21
N VAL A 164 -12.61 -7.78 -9.82
CA VAL A 164 -13.97 -7.52 -9.28
C VAL A 164 -13.96 -6.85 -7.91
N ARG A 165 -12.79 -6.78 -7.26
CA ARG A 165 -12.62 -6.12 -5.96
C ARG A 165 -12.39 -4.61 -6.08
N ASP A 166 -12.07 -4.11 -7.27
CA ASP A 166 -11.81 -2.69 -7.46
C ASP A 166 -13.14 -1.96 -7.69
N ASN A 167 -13.58 -1.22 -6.68
CA ASN A 167 -14.92 -0.62 -6.64
C ASN A 167 -14.92 0.85 -7.07
N GLN A 168 -13.77 1.51 -6.99
CA GLN A 168 -13.58 2.91 -7.35
C GLN A 168 -12.38 3.09 -8.29
N PRO A 169 -12.37 4.17 -9.09
CA PRO A 169 -11.22 4.52 -9.92
C PRO A 169 -9.91 4.58 -9.14
N GLY A 170 -8.91 3.80 -9.59
CA GLY A 170 -7.59 3.72 -8.93
C GLY A 170 -7.56 2.86 -7.67
N ASP A 171 -8.61 2.09 -7.38
CA ASP A 171 -8.54 1.01 -6.39
C ASP A 171 -7.54 -0.05 -6.83
N VAL A 172 -6.84 -0.61 -5.86
CA VAL A 172 -5.85 -1.67 -6.09
C VAL A 172 -6.11 -2.83 -5.13
N LEU A 173 -7.36 -3.21 -4.95
CA LEU A 173 -7.79 -4.13 -3.90
C LEU A 173 -7.58 -5.60 -4.29
N GLY A 174 -7.43 -5.89 -5.58
CA GLY A 174 -7.15 -7.24 -6.09
C GLY A 174 -5.69 -7.70 -5.91
N GLY A 175 -4.74 -6.78 -5.83
CA GLY A 175 -3.31 -7.10 -5.87
C GLY A 175 -2.43 -5.94 -5.42
N THR A 176 -1.12 -6.03 -5.62
CA THR A 176 -0.20 -4.93 -5.28
C THR A 176 1.10 -5.00 -6.09
N THR A 177 1.72 -3.85 -6.28
CA THR A 177 3.07 -3.71 -6.84
C THR A 177 4.16 -4.07 -5.82
N ARG A 178 3.83 -4.12 -4.52
CA ARG A 178 4.74 -4.60 -3.48
C ARG A 178 4.94 -6.10 -3.65
N ARG A 179 6.16 -6.51 -3.99
CA ARG A 179 6.50 -7.92 -4.17
C ARG A 179 7.08 -8.50 -2.88
N TYR A 180 6.48 -9.59 -2.43
CA TYR A 180 7.06 -10.46 -1.41
C TYR A 180 7.78 -11.60 -2.13
N GLY A 181 9.05 -11.80 -1.80
CA GLY A 181 9.84 -12.92 -2.34
C GLY A 181 9.65 -14.20 -1.51
N GLY A 182 10.32 -15.27 -1.93
CA GLY A 182 10.28 -16.54 -1.21
C GLY A 182 9.14 -17.44 -1.68
N ASP A 183 8.41 -18.03 -0.74
CA ASP A 183 7.36 -19.04 -0.97
C ASP A 183 5.95 -18.42 -1.06
N SER A 184 5.86 -17.12 -1.37
CA SER A 184 4.59 -16.38 -1.53
C SER A 184 3.77 -16.89 -2.71
N PRO A 185 2.43 -16.72 -2.69
CA PRO A 185 1.61 -16.97 -3.87
C PRO A 185 2.05 -16.11 -5.06
N ALA A 186 1.76 -16.57 -6.28
CA ALA A 186 1.84 -15.73 -7.46
C ALA A 186 0.77 -14.64 -7.36
N ASN A 187 1.19 -13.44 -6.99
CA ASN A 187 0.29 -12.31 -6.83
C ASN A 187 -0.07 -11.69 -8.18
N ARG A 188 -1.31 -11.20 -8.30
CA ARG A 188 -1.68 -10.28 -9.38
C ARG A 188 -1.06 -8.91 -9.09
N VAL A 189 -0.46 -8.32 -10.12
CA VAL A 189 0.33 -7.10 -10.03
C VAL A 189 -0.32 -6.03 -10.89
N PRO A 190 -0.64 -4.85 -10.34
CA PRO A 190 -1.13 -3.71 -11.12
C PRO A 190 -0.15 -3.36 -12.24
N LEU A 191 -0.66 -3.19 -13.44
CA LEU A 191 0.13 -2.72 -14.57
C LEU A 191 0.33 -1.21 -14.43
N THR A 192 1.58 -0.77 -14.40
CA THR A 192 1.95 0.65 -14.21
C THR A 192 2.61 1.22 -15.47
N PRO A 193 2.35 2.49 -15.82
CA PRO A 193 3.14 3.19 -16.83
C PRO A 193 4.57 3.39 -16.31
N PRO A 194 5.58 3.51 -17.20
CA PRO A 194 6.95 3.73 -16.78
C PRO A 194 7.10 5.02 -15.96
N SER A 195 7.71 4.96 -14.78
CA SER A 195 7.99 6.13 -13.95
C SER A 195 8.84 7.18 -14.68
N ARG A 196 8.57 8.46 -14.42
CA ARG A 196 9.30 9.59 -15.02
C ARG A 196 10.59 9.92 -14.26
N VAL A 197 11.43 8.91 -14.06
CA VAL A 197 12.75 9.07 -13.44
C VAL A 197 13.86 9.04 -14.50
N PRO A 198 14.99 9.76 -14.30
CA PRO A 198 16.15 9.67 -15.17
C PRO A 198 16.74 8.25 -15.21
N PRO A 199 17.48 7.89 -16.27
CA PRO A 199 18.28 6.66 -16.29
C PRO A 199 19.20 6.59 -15.07
N GLY A 200 19.33 5.40 -14.47
CA GLY A 200 20.07 5.21 -13.22
C GLY A 200 19.21 5.27 -11.95
N PHE A 201 17.91 5.53 -12.09
CA PHE A 201 16.94 5.51 -10.98
C PHE A 201 15.83 4.49 -11.21
N ALA A 202 15.20 4.06 -10.12
CA ALA A 202 14.03 3.21 -10.08
C ALA A 202 13.12 3.63 -8.93
N VAL A 203 11.86 3.21 -8.97
CA VAL A 203 10.90 3.44 -7.89
C VAL A 203 10.51 2.09 -7.28
N LYS A 204 10.44 2.05 -5.95
CA LYS A 204 10.01 0.88 -5.17
C LYS A 204 8.80 1.24 -4.33
N THR A 205 7.76 0.42 -4.40
CA THR A 205 6.59 0.55 -3.51
C THR A 205 6.97 0.03 -2.13
N THR A 206 6.74 0.85 -1.11
CA THR A 206 6.91 0.52 0.31
C THR A 206 5.64 0.84 1.08
N THR A 207 5.51 0.36 2.32
CA THR A 207 4.36 0.64 3.19
C THR A 207 4.11 2.14 3.42
N VAL A 208 5.17 2.96 3.36
CA VAL A 208 5.10 4.42 3.58
C VAL A 208 5.07 5.24 2.28
N GLY A 209 5.20 4.60 1.12
CA GLY A 209 5.07 5.25 -0.18
C GLY A 209 5.98 4.71 -1.28
N ARG A 210 6.07 5.46 -2.36
CA ARG A 210 6.85 5.18 -3.57
C ARG A 210 8.27 5.72 -3.40
N LEU A 211 9.15 4.86 -2.89
CA LEU A 211 10.54 5.16 -2.57
C LEU A 211 11.38 5.34 -3.83
N LEU A 212 12.13 6.44 -3.91
CA LEU A 212 13.12 6.65 -4.94
C LEU A 212 14.40 5.85 -4.62
N THR A 213 14.84 5.06 -5.58
CA THR A 213 16.05 4.25 -5.50
C THR A 213 16.91 4.47 -6.74
N THR A 214 18.16 4.04 -6.68
CA THR A 214 18.98 3.85 -7.89
C THR A 214 18.50 2.64 -8.68
N ASP A 215 18.91 2.50 -9.93
CA ASP A 215 18.66 1.30 -10.76
C ASP A 215 19.29 0.02 -10.16
N LYS A 216 20.30 0.18 -9.31
CA LYS A 216 20.89 -0.88 -8.46
C LYS A 216 20.17 -1.07 -7.14
N THR A 217 19.00 -0.47 -6.96
CA THR A 217 18.12 -0.58 -5.80
C THR A 217 18.66 -0.02 -4.48
N TYR A 218 19.73 0.79 -4.48
CA TYR A 218 20.11 1.57 -3.31
C TYR A 218 19.12 2.70 -3.05
N SER A 219 18.77 2.93 -1.79
CA SER A 219 17.92 4.06 -1.39
C SER A 219 18.58 5.39 -1.66
N VAL A 220 17.74 6.36 -2.01
CA VAL A 220 18.15 7.74 -2.22
C VAL A 220 17.67 8.58 -1.04
N TYR A 221 18.58 9.43 -0.54
CA TYR A 221 18.37 10.28 0.62
C TYR A 221 18.60 11.75 0.27
N ALA A 222 17.99 12.62 1.07
CA ALA A 222 18.21 14.05 1.07
C ALA A 222 18.67 14.52 2.46
N TYR A 223 19.52 15.54 2.47
CA TYR A 223 19.99 16.17 3.71
C TYR A 223 19.24 17.48 3.97
N ASN A 224 18.65 17.63 5.15
CA ASN A 224 17.81 18.77 5.49
C ASN A 224 18.56 20.10 5.65
N LYS A 225 19.90 20.07 5.72
CA LYS A 225 20.73 21.29 5.76
C LYS A 225 21.16 21.76 4.39
N ASP A 226 20.99 20.94 3.35
CA ASP A 226 21.29 21.37 1.99
C ASP A 226 20.30 22.45 1.54
N THR A 227 20.76 23.34 0.68
CA THR A 227 19.88 24.22 -0.09
C THR A 227 19.65 23.60 -1.47
N PRO A 228 18.67 24.10 -2.25
CA PRO A 228 18.43 23.60 -3.60
C PRO A 228 19.64 23.66 -4.55
N GLU A 229 20.62 24.51 -4.25
CA GLU A 229 21.79 24.77 -5.10
C GLU A 229 23.12 24.40 -4.42
N THR A 230 23.15 24.26 -3.09
CA THR A 230 24.38 24.11 -2.32
C THR A 230 24.29 22.93 -1.35
N SER A 231 25.27 22.02 -1.43
CA SER A 231 25.44 20.95 -0.47
C SER A 231 26.19 21.43 0.78
N MET A 232 25.70 21.04 1.95
CA MET A 232 26.38 21.16 3.24
C MET A 232 27.10 19.87 3.64
N CYS A 233 27.01 18.82 2.83
CA CYS A 233 27.60 17.51 3.09
C CYS A 233 28.90 17.29 2.31
N ASP A 234 29.99 17.95 2.71
CA ASP A 234 31.32 17.82 2.07
C ASP A 234 32.31 16.97 2.89
N GLY A 235 33.48 16.70 2.29
CA GLY A 235 34.59 16.04 2.97
C GLY A 235 34.20 14.67 3.54
N ALA A 236 34.34 14.50 4.86
CA ALA A 236 33.98 13.26 5.54
C ALA A 236 32.49 12.91 5.41
N CYS A 237 31.60 13.91 5.36
CA CYS A 237 30.17 13.67 5.15
C CYS A 237 29.95 12.99 3.80
N ALA A 238 30.54 13.52 2.73
CA ALA A 238 30.47 12.94 1.37
C ALA A 238 31.15 11.55 1.24
N GLN A 239 31.91 11.12 2.25
CA GLN A 239 32.46 9.75 2.28
C GLN A 239 31.45 8.73 2.82
N ILE A 240 30.52 9.15 3.69
CA ILE A 240 29.46 8.32 4.26
C ILE A 240 28.19 8.44 3.42
N TRP A 241 27.88 9.66 2.99
CA TRP A 241 26.74 10.01 2.15
C TRP A 241 27.23 10.36 0.77
N LYS A 242 27.25 9.36 -0.12
CA LYS A 242 27.80 9.51 -1.47
C LYS A 242 26.82 10.31 -2.33
N PRO A 243 27.22 11.46 -2.90
CA PRO A 243 26.37 12.20 -3.82
C PRO A 243 25.98 11.35 -5.03
N VAL A 244 24.71 11.39 -5.42
CA VAL A 244 24.25 10.74 -6.65
C VAL A 244 24.61 11.62 -7.84
N LEU A 245 25.69 11.26 -8.53
CA LEU A 245 26.26 12.07 -9.60
C LEU A 245 25.41 12.05 -10.87
N ALA A 246 25.32 13.21 -11.53
CA ALA A 246 24.65 13.36 -12.82
C ALA A 246 25.65 13.22 -13.98
N PRO A 247 25.54 12.18 -14.84
CA PRO A 247 26.50 11.92 -15.92
C PRO A 247 26.51 13.07 -16.92
N SER A 248 27.66 13.40 -17.56
CA SER A 248 27.89 14.62 -18.37
C SER A 248 26.77 15.02 -19.34
N MET A 249 26.07 14.05 -19.95
CA MET A 249 24.98 14.29 -20.91
C MET A 249 23.59 14.39 -20.28
N ALA A 250 23.47 14.22 -18.96
CA ALA A 250 22.21 14.36 -18.22
C ALA A 250 21.59 15.73 -18.43
N ARG A 251 20.25 15.75 -18.48
CA ARG A 251 19.44 16.95 -18.62
C ARG A 251 18.40 16.97 -17.50
N ALA A 252 18.11 18.16 -17.00
CA ALA A 252 16.97 18.40 -16.12
C ALA A 252 15.66 18.04 -16.86
N GLN A 253 14.69 17.48 -16.13
CA GLN A 253 13.38 17.10 -16.67
C GLN A 253 12.33 17.06 -15.57
N GLY A 254 11.15 17.66 -15.81
CA GLY A 254 10.08 17.69 -14.81
C GLY A 254 10.58 18.20 -13.46
N GLU A 255 10.52 17.35 -12.44
CA GLU A 255 10.92 17.64 -11.06
C GLU A 255 12.42 17.45 -10.77
N TRP A 256 13.20 17.05 -11.79
CA TRP A 256 14.62 16.76 -11.68
C TRP A 256 15.47 17.93 -12.17
N SER A 257 16.43 18.34 -11.34
CA SER A 257 17.43 19.35 -11.67
C SER A 257 18.85 18.80 -11.45
N ILE A 258 19.83 19.55 -11.92
CA ILE A 258 21.24 19.20 -11.80
C ILE A 258 21.96 20.43 -11.25
N ILE A 259 22.76 20.24 -10.21
CA ILE A 259 23.63 21.29 -9.69
C ILE A 259 25.09 20.97 -10.04
N GLU A 260 25.92 22.01 -10.15
CA GLU A 260 27.37 21.85 -10.17
C GLU A 260 27.89 21.95 -8.73
N ARG A 261 28.23 20.79 -8.16
CA ARG A 261 28.68 20.66 -6.78
C ARG A 261 30.09 21.23 -6.60
N SER A 262 30.95 20.98 -7.59
CA SER A 262 32.29 21.55 -7.74
C SER A 262 32.70 21.44 -9.20
N SER A 263 33.83 22.05 -9.59
CA SER A 263 34.24 22.11 -11.00
C SER A 263 34.21 20.73 -11.68
N GLY A 264 33.27 20.56 -12.62
CA GLY A 264 33.08 19.32 -13.37
C GLY A 264 32.36 18.18 -12.63
N ILE A 265 32.03 18.35 -11.35
CA ILE A 265 31.24 17.38 -10.57
C ILE A 265 29.80 17.87 -10.49
N ARG A 266 28.90 17.10 -11.09
CA ARG A 266 27.47 17.42 -11.12
C ARG A 266 26.68 16.39 -10.33
N GLN A 267 25.67 16.85 -9.61
CA GLN A 267 24.84 16.04 -8.72
C GLN A 267 23.37 16.18 -9.12
N TRP A 268 22.65 15.06 -9.05
CA TRP A 268 21.20 15.06 -9.24
C TRP A 268 20.50 15.69 -8.04
N ALA A 269 19.46 16.46 -8.35
CA ALA A 269 18.50 16.95 -7.38
C ALA A 269 17.08 16.57 -7.84
N PHE A 270 16.21 16.24 -6.90
CA PHE A 270 14.80 15.95 -7.14
C PHE A 270 13.95 16.79 -6.20
N ARG A 271 12.98 17.53 -6.73
CA ARG A 271 12.15 18.47 -5.96
C ARG A 271 12.98 19.38 -5.06
N GLN A 272 14.07 19.92 -5.62
CA GLN A 272 14.99 20.83 -4.94
C GLN A 272 15.79 20.18 -3.77
N GLN A 273 15.77 18.86 -3.64
CA GLN A 273 16.57 18.13 -2.67
C GLN A 273 17.76 17.48 -3.38
N LEU A 274 18.98 17.73 -2.87
CA LEU A 274 20.19 17.10 -3.39
C LEU A 274 20.25 15.63 -2.97
N LEU A 275 20.62 14.75 -3.90
CA LEU A 275 20.45 13.31 -3.72
C LEU A 275 21.75 12.61 -3.32
N TYR A 276 21.64 11.67 -2.39
CA TYR A 276 22.75 10.87 -1.86
C TYR A 276 22.35 9.40 -1.72
N THR A 277 23.33 8.51 -1.75
CA THR A 277 23.22 7.13 -1.24
C THR A 277 24.03 6.99 0.04
N HIS A 278 23.64 6.10 0.93
CA HIS A 278 24.31 5.90 2.21
C HIS A 278 25.22 4.66 2.17
N VAL A 279 26.51 4.83 2.50
CA VAL A 279 27.51 3.75 2.40
C VAL A 279 27.30 2.66 3.44
N LEU A 280 26.66 2.97 4.56
CA LEU A 280 26.41 2.01 5.63
C LEU A 280 25.09 1.25 5.45
N ASP A 281 24.32 1.52 4.40
CA ASP A 281 23.13 0.72 4.09
C ASP A 281 23.52 -0.73 3.85
N THR A 282 22.92 -1.63 4.63
CA THR A 282 23.22 -3.07 4.58
C THR A 282 22.37 -3.84 3.56
N GLY A 283 21.28 -3.23 3.10
CA GLY A 283 20.31 -3.82 2.19
C GLY A 283 19.90 -2.89 1.06
N THR A 284 19.24 -3.49 0.07
CA THR A 284 18.56 -2.75 -1.00
C THR A 284 17.30 -2.07 -0.43
N TRP A 285 16.93 -0.91 -0.98
CA TRP A 285 15.81 -0.05 -0.53
C TRP A 285 15.78 0.20 1.00
N SER A 286 16.96 0.31 1.61
CA SER A 286 17.17 0.65 3.03
C SER A 286 16.41 1.91 3.47
N LEU A 287 15.92 1.89 4.70
CA LEU A 287 15.37 3.06 5.38
C LEU A 287 16.27 3.50 6.55
N GLU A 288 17.31 2.72 6.88
CA GLU A 288 18.25 2.96 7.99
C GLU A 288 18.92 4.34 7.93
N GLY A 289 19.24 4.84 6.72
CA GLY A 289 19.79 6.18 6.59
C GLY A 289 18.89 7.29 7.15
N SER A 290 17.56 7.10 7.18
CA SER A 290 16.64 8.07 7.79
C SER A 290 16.71 8.11 9.32
N ASP A 291 17.35 7.12 9.96
CA ASP A 291 17.58 7.13 11.41
C ASP A 291 18.71 8.11 11.78
N VAL A 292 19.51 8.56 10.80
CA VAL A 292 20.58 9.54 11.03
C VAL A 292 19.98 10.95 11.03
N PRO A 293 20.15 11.74 12.12
CA PRO A 293 19.53 13.05 12.23
C PRO A 293 19.81 13.98 11.04
N GLY A 294 18.72 14.45 10.43
CA GLY A 294 18.74 15.37 9.28
C GLY A 294 18.74 14.70 7.91
N TRP A 295 18.82 13.38 7.84
CA TRP A 295 18.69 12.61 6.61
C TRP A 295 17.28 12.03 6.48
N SER A 296 16.80 11.94 5.25
CA SER A 296 15.48 11.37 4.95
C SER A 296 15.50 10.66 3.61
N ASN A 297 14.85 9.50 3.52
CA ASN A 297 14.57 8.84 2.26
C ASN A 297 13.73 9.76 1.36
N VAL A 298 14.02 9.74 0.06
CA VAL A 298 13.30 10.53 -0.94
C VAL A 298 12.20 9.66 -1.57
N TYR A 299 10.99 10.21 -1.67
CA TYR A 299 9.82 9.53 -2.24
C TYR A 299 9.30 10.28 -3.46
N THR A 300 8.92 9.57 -4.50
CA THR A 300 8.15 10.14 -5.62
C THR A 300 6.71 10.45 -5.20
N GLN A 301 6.19 9.68 -4.25
CA GLN A 301 4.87 9.83 -3.65
C GLN A 301 4.89 9.23 -2.24
N ILE A 302 4.31 9.93 -1.27
CA ILE A 302 4.17 9.45 0.12
C ILE A 302 2.74 8.91 0.27
N ALA A 303 2.59 7.76 0.93
CA ALA A 303 1.28 7.20 1.22
C ALA A 303 0.57 8.11 2.25
N PRO A 304 -0.76 8.33 2.12
CA PRO A 304 -1.50 9.00 3.17
C PRO A 304 -1.31 8.27 4.52
N PRO A 305 -1.29 9.00 5.64
CA PRO A 305 -1.08 8.37 6.94
C PRO A 305 -2.21 7.38 7.24
N PRO A 306 -1.91 6.33 8.02
CA PRO A 306 -2.96 5.44 8.53
C PRO A 306 -3.94 6.23 9.44
N PRO A 307 -5.12 5.65 9.76
CA PRO A 307 -6.10 6.27 10.64
C PRO A 307 -5.48 6.88 11.89
N ALA A 308 -5.89 8.10 12.24
CA ALA A 308 -5.29 8.89 13.32
C ALA A 308 -5.38 8.24 14.72
N SER A 309 -6.27 7.26 14.88
CA SER A 309 -6.38 6.45 16.10
C SER A 309 -5.22 5.48 16.28
N PHE A 310 -4.50 5.12 15.21
CA PHE A 310 -3.40 4.18 15.31
C PHE A 310 -2.12 4.87 15.80
N THR A 311 -1.32 4.08 16.51
CA THR A 311 -0.04 4.50 17.07
C THR A 311 1.11 3.79 16.36
N VAL A 312 2.33 4.28 16.55
CA VAL A 312 3.55 3.63 16.07
C VAL A 312 4.32 3.12 17.28
N GLN A 313 4.73 1.86 17.25
CA GLN A 313 5.52 1.25 18.31
C GLN A 313 6.89 0.80 17.79
N ASP A 314 7.91 1.11 18.57
CA ASP A 314 9.25 0.58 18.35
C ASP A 314 9.30 -0.86 18.84
N THR A 315 9.88 -1.74 18.03
CA THR A 315 10.10 -3.16 18.35
C THR A 315 11.60 -3.48 18.23
N LEU A 316 12.01 -4.69 18.62
CA LEU A 316 13.39 -5.14 18.39
C LEU A 316 13.77 -5.22 16.91
N ALA A 317 12.79 -5.39 16.03
CA ALA A 317 13.01 -5.57 14.60
C ALA A 317 12.69 -4.32 13.80
N GLY A 318 11.98 -3.33 14.33
CA GLY A 318 11.55 -2.15 13.58
C GLY A 318 10.27 -1.50 14.10
N GLN A 319 9.69 -0.59 13.33
CA GLN A 319 8.45 0.09 13.70
C GLN A 319 7.22 -0.59 13.11
N VAL A 320 6.22 -0.83 13.96
CA VAL A 320 4.92 -1.40 13.59
C VAL A 320 3.81 -0.39 13.84
N LEU A 321 2.75 -0.50 13.04
CA LEU A 321 1.48 0.13 13.34
C LEU A 321 0.80 -0.62 14.48
N ALA A 322 0.17 0.10 15.40
CA ALA A 322 -0.49 -0.45 16.57
C ALA A 322 -1.85 0.24 16.83
N ASP A 323 -2.70 -0.42 17.61
CA ASP A 323 -3.94 0.18 18.11
C ASP A 323 -3.68 1.28 19.15
N THR A 324 -4.75 1.85 19.71
CA THR A 324 -4.67 2.90 20.73
C THR A 324 -4.03 2.44 22.04
N ASP A 325 -4.03 1.13 22.30
CA ASP A 325 -3.44 0.52 23.49
C ASP A 325 -1.98 0.10 23.25
N GLY A 326 -1.47 0.31 22.03
CA GLY A 326 -0.12 -0.03 21.62
C GLY A 326 0.06 -1.49 21.18
N ARG A 327 -1.02 -2.26 21.01
CA ARG A 327 -0.93 -3.63 20.49
C ARG A 327 -0.72 -3.59 18.98
N THR A 328 0.22 -4.39 18.51
CA THR A 328 0.58 -4.46 17.08
C THR A 328 -0.61 -4.83 16.21
N LEU A 329 -0.74 -4.15 15.06
CA LEU A 329 -1.71 -4.47 14.03
C LEU A 329 -1.16 -5.52 13.07
N TYR A 330 -2.02 -6.47 12.71
CA TYR A 330 -1.69 -7.58 11.84
C TYR A 330 -2.67 -7.72 10.68
N ILE A 331 -2.16 -8.21 9.56
CA ILE A 331 -2.93 -8.59 8.37
C ILE A 331 -2.80 -10.07 8.09
N TYR A 332 -3.89 -10.69 7.66
CA TYR A 332 -3.87 -12.04 7.11
C TYR A 332 -3.62 -11.98 5.61
N ASN A 333 -2.71 -12.81 5.12
CA ASN A 333 -2.42 -13.01 3.70
C ASN A 333 -2.63 -14.48 3.38
N CYS A 334 -3.26 -14.77 2.24
CA CYS A 334 -3.56 -16.13 1.83
C CYS A 334 -3.69 -16.22 0.31
N GLY A 335 -3.04 -17.23 -0.27
CA GLY A 335 -3.31 -17.70 -1.63
C GLY A 335 -3.46 -19.22 -1.59
N ASP A 336 -4.58 -19.74 -2.08
CA ASP A 336 -4.81 -21.17 -2.06
C ASP A 336 -3.88 -21.89 -3.05
N ASP A 337 -3.61 -23.17 -2.80
CA ASP A 337 -2.65 -23.96 -3.60
C ASP A 337 -3.27 -24.54 -4.88
N SER A 338 -4.39 -24.00 -5.37
CA SER A 338 -4.87 -24.34 -6.71
C SER A 338 -3.92 -23.83 -7.80
N ALA A 339 -4.12 -24.26 -9.05
CA ALA A 339 -3.29 -23.78 -10.15
C ALA A 339 -3.53 -22.29 -10.46
N ASP A 340 -4.72 -21.75 -10.20
CA ASP A 340 -5.06 -20.33 -10.39
C ASP A 340 -4.68 -19.45 -9.19
N GLN A 341 -4.29 -20.05 -8.06
CA GLN A 341 -3.84 -19.38 -6.82
C GLN A 341 -4.71 -18.18 -6.45
N LEU A 342 -6.01 -18.43 -6.28
CA LEU A 342 -6.94 -17.41 -5.82
C LEU A 342 -6.60 -17.01 -4.39
N ALA A 343 -6.87 -15.74 -4.08
CA ALA A 343 -6.72 -15.22 -2.74
C ALA A 343 -7.76 -15.84 -1.80
N CYS A 344 -7.42 -15.94 -0.51
CA CYS A 344 -8.27 -16.53 0.53
C CYS A 344 -8.27 -15.71 1.83
N ASP A 345 -8.00 -14.42 1.72
CA ASP A 345 -7.82 -13.46 2.82
C ASP A 345 -8.83 -12.31 2.78
N HIS A 346 -9.73 -12.28 1.79
CA HIS A 346 -10.84 -11.33 1.76
C HIS A 346 -12.07 -11.91 2.47
N PRO A 347 -12.92 -11.09 3.13
CA PRO A 347 -14.17 -11.55 3.75
C PRO A 347 -15.15 -12.27 2.81
N ASN A 348 -15.11 -12.03 1.50
CA ASN A 348 -15.94 -12.79 0.54
C ASN A 348 -15.31 -14.12 0.07
N ASP A 349 -14.08 -14.40 0.44
CA ASP A 349 -13.41 -15.66 0.10
C ASP A 349 -13.68 -16.71 1.18
N THR A 350 -13.29 -17.97 0.91
CA THR A 350 -13.29 -19.05 1.90
C THR A 350 -12.56 -18.64 3.18
N GLN A 351 -13.25 -18.72 4.31
CA GLN A 351 -12.69 -18.41 5.64
C GLN A 351 -12.08 -19.64 6.32
N VAL A 352 -12.15 -20.82 5.68
CA VAL A 352 -11.66 -22.08 6.24
C VAL A 352 -10.17 -22.01 6.54
N TYR A 353 -9.37 -21.44 5.65
CA TYR A 353 -7.92 -21.30 5.85
C TYR A 353 -7.59 -20.39 7.03
N ARG A 354 -8.26 -19.23 7.12
CA ARG A 354 -8.10 -18.29 8.22
C ARG A 354 -8.44 -18.96 9.55
N LEU A 355 -9.62 -19.59 9.65
CA LEU A 355 -10.11 -20.25 10.86
C LEU A 355 -9.22 -21.41 11.31
N ALA A 356 -8.73 -22.22 10.37
CA ALA A 356 -7.78 -23.29 10.65
C ALA A 356 -6.50 -22.74 11.28
N MET A 357 -5.99 -21.63 10.76
CA MET A 357 -4.75 -21.01 11.22
C MET A 357 -4.91 -20.24 12.54
N CYS A 358 -5.94 -19.41 12.70
CA CYS A 358 -6.08 -18.56 13.89
C CYS A 358 -6.57 -19.30 15.14
N GLY A 359 -7.27 -20.43 14.99
CA GLY A 359 -7.97 -21.08 16.10
C GLY A 359 -8.22 -22.57 15.93
N GLY A 360 -7.58 -23.22 14.95
CA GLY A 360 -7.75 -24.65 14.67
C GLY A 360 -9.16 -25.01 14.17
N GLY A 361 -9.84 -24.07 13.51
CA GLY A 361 -11.22 -24.22 13.03
C GLY A 361 -12.29 -23.74 14.03
N ASP A 362 -11.92 -23.37 15.26
CA ASP A 362 -12.84 -22.78 16.24
C ASP A 362 -12.76 -21.24 16.21
N ALA A 363 -13.88 -20.62 15.84
CA ALA A 363 -13.99 -19.18 15.77
C ALA A 363 -13.76 -18.47 17.12
N ASN A 364 -14.12 -19.09 18.25
CA ASN A 364 -13.90 -18.48 19.56
C ASN A 364 -12.41 -18.44 19.90
N ASN A 365 -11.67 -19.49 19.55
CA ASN A 365 -10.21 -19.50 19.70
C ASN A 365 -9.58 -18.41 18.83
N CYS A 366 -10.06 -18.24 17.59
CA CYS A 366 -9.62 -17.15 16.73
C CYS A 366 -9.89 -15.79 17.37
N LEU A 367 -11.10 -15.53 17.88
CA LEU A 367 -11.42 -14.24 18.50
C LEU A 367 -10.61 -13.98 19.78
N GLN A 368 -10.22 -15.02 20.50
CA GLN A 368 -9.35 -14.89 21.68
C GLN A 368 -7.90 -14.55 21.31
N HIS A 369 -7.34 -15.22 20.30
CA HIS A 369 -5.91 -15.09 19.95
C HIS A 369 -5.66 -14.01 18.90
N TRP A 370 -6.63 -13.78 18.03
CA TRP A 370 -6.60 -12.85 16.91
C TRP A 370 -7.86 -12.00 16.87
N PRO A 371 -8.15 -11.22 17.94
CA PRO A 371 -9.29 -10.32 17.92
C PRO A 371 -9.16 -9.27 16.80
N TYR A 372 -10.28 -8.98 16.16
CA TYR A 372 -10.36 -7.88 15.20
C TYR A 372 -10.09 -6.54 15.88
N VAL A 373 -9.59 -5.58 15.13
CA VAL A 373 -9.42 -4.20 15.59
C VAL A 373 -10.74 -3.47 15.35
N GLU A 374 -11.47 -3.22 16.43
CA GLU A 374 -12.75 -2.52 16.37
C GLU A 374 -12.58 -1.09 15.85
N ALA A 375 -13.52 -0.67 15.00
CA ALA A 375 -13.60 0.70 14.51
C ALA A 375 -14.75 1.44 15.23
N PRO A 376 -14.50 2.66 15.76
CA PRO A 376 -15.56 3.53 16.24
C PRO A 376 -16.65 3.77 15.17
N ALA A 377 -17.90 4.01 15.59
CA ALA A 377 -19.03 4.13 14.66
C ALA A 377 -18.91 5.27 13.64
N ASP A 378 -18.15 6.31 13.94
CA ASP A 378 -17.88 7.48 13.10
C ASP A 378 -16.46 7.47 12.51
N ALA A 379 -15.73 6.37 12.66
CA ALA A 379 -14.37 6.23 12.19
C ALA A 379 -14.27 6.39 10.68
N LYS A 380 -13.30 7.21 10.26
CA LYS A 380 -12.98 7.47 8.86
C LYS A 380 -11.48 7.54 8.70
N SER A 381 -11.03 7.23 7.49
CA SER A 381 -9.64 7.37 7.08
C SER A 381 -9.56 8.37 5.93
N ASP A 382 -8.51 9.19 5.93
CA ASP A 382 -8.13 9.99 4.76
C ASP A 382 -7.40 9.14 3.71
N SER A 383 -6.90 7.97 4.08
CA SER A 383 -6.34 6.95 3.18
C SER A 383 -7.42 5.99 2.69
N ARG A 384 -7.57 5.83 1.38
CA ARG A 384 -8.36 4.79 0.70
C ARG A 384 -7.84 3.38 0.94
N ALA A 385 -6.58 3.21 1.36
CA ALA A 385 -6.08 1.92 1.78
C ALA A 385 -6.71 1.42 3.09
N TRP A 386 -7.41 2.29 3.83
CA TRP A 386 -8.08 1.95 5.08
C TRP A 386 -9.57 2.21 4.99
N SER A 387 -10.36 1.24 5.41
CA SER A 387 -11.82 1.32 5.45
C SER A 387 -12.35 0.79 6.79
N VAL A 388 -13.61 1.11 7.07
CA VAL A 388 -14.37 0.46 8.13
C VAL A 388 -15.36 -0.48 7.45
N VAL A 389 -15.35 -1.74 7.86
CA VAL A 389 -16.21 -2.79 7.30
C VAL A 389 -17.01 -3.45 8.39
N SER A 390 -18.19 -3.97 8.03
CA SER A 390 -19.02 -4.76 8.93
C SER A 390 -18.83 -6.25 8.66
N ILE A 391 -18.52 -7.02 9.70
CA ILE A 391 -18.28 -8.47 9.58
C ILE A 391 -19.06 -9.25 10.63
N ASP A 392 -19.39 -10.50 10.33
CA ASP A 392 -19.76 -11.48 11.34
C ASP A 392 -18.45 -11.98 12.00
N PRO A 393 -18.23 -11.74 13.30
CA PRO A 393 -16.96 -12.05 13.95
C PRO A 393 -16.65 -13.55 14.00
N LYS A 394 -17.66 -14.42 13.96
CA LYS A 394 -17.46 -15.87 14.01
C LYS A 394 -17.04 -16.41 12.65
N THR A 395 -17.67 -15.96 11.58
CA THR A 395 -17.36 -16.45 10.23
C THR A 395 -16.20 -15.67 9.60
N GLY A 396 -16.11 -14.37 9.87
CA GLY A 396 -15.21 -13.43 9.20
C GLY A 396 -15.73 -12.92 7.86
N HIS A 397 -16.93 -13.33 7.43
CA HIS A 397 -17.59 -12.80 6.25
C HIS A 397 -18.14 -11.40 6.51
N TYR A 398 -18.31 -10.61 5.45
CA TYR A 398 -19.06 -9.36 5.54
C TYR A 398 -20.47 -9.62 6.07
N ALA A 399 -20.95 -8.68 6.89
CA ALA A 399 -22.30 -8.68 7.44
C ALA A 399 -23.00 -7.39 7.04
N GLU A 400 -24.32 -7.44 6.94
CA GLU A 400 -25.10 -6.21 6.88
C GLU A 400 -24.95 -5.43 8.19
N PRO A 401 -24.84 -4.09 8.18
CA PRO A 401 -24.62 -3.31 9.39
C PRO A 401 -25.64 -3.53 10.51
N GLU A 402 -26.89 -3.87 10.17
CA GLU A 402 -27.97 -4.14 11.12
C GLU A 402 -28.10 -5.63 11.51
N GLN A 403 -27.25 -6.51 10.97
CA GLN A 403 -27.27 -7.93 11.30
C GLN A 403 -26.92 -8.12 12.79
N ALA A 404 -27.60 -9.06 13.45
CA ALA A 404 -27.29 -9.41 14.83
C ALA A 404 -25.84 -9.89 14.95
N ASP A 405 -25.15 -9.42 15.99
CA ASP A 405 -23.74 -9.72 16.29
C ASP A 405 -22.72 -9.21 15.24
N ALA A 406 -23.14 -8.38 14.28
CA ALA A 406 -22.22 -7.72 13.35
C ALA A 406 -21.27 -6.77 14.10
N MET A 407 -20.01 -6.78 13.68
CA MET A 407 -18.94 -5.98 14.27
C MET A 407 -18.40 -4.99 13.23
N GLN A 408 -18.19 -3.73 13.64
CA GLN A 408 -17.50 -2.73 12.82
C GLN A 408 -16.01 -2.81 13.11
N VAL A 409 -15.21 -3.09 12.09
CA VAL A 409 -13.77 -3.31 12.25
C VAL A 409 -12.99 -2.50 11.22
N TRP A 410 -11.77 -2.13 11.59
CA TRP A 410 -10.83 -1.57 10.64
C TRP A 410 -10.40 -2.63 9.62
N ALA A 411 -10.28 -2.21 8.37
CA ALA A 411 -9.76 -3.01 7.29
C ALA A 411 -8.64 -2.27 6.54
N TYR A 412 -7.61 -3.01 6.15
CA TYR A 412 -6.54 -2.56 5.28
C TYR A 412 -6.69 -3.23 3.92
N ARG A 413 -6.86 -2.44 2.86
CA ARG A 413 -7.16 -2.90 1.48
C ARG A 413 -8.32 -3.92 1.47
N ASP A 414 -9.40 -3.55 2.16
CA ASP A 414 -10.63 -4.34 2.28
C ASP A 414 -10.46 -5.70 2.99
N ARG A 415 -9.45 -5.81 3.86
CA ARG A 415 -9.21 -6.99 4.72
C ARG A 415 -9.21 -6.57 6.18
N PRO A 416 -10.00 -7.22 7.05
CA PRO A 416 -9.97 -6.93 8.48
C PRO A 416 -8.54 -7.01 9.04
N VAL A 417 -8.21 -6.08 9.92
CA VAL A 417 -6.96 -6.11 10.69
C VAL A 417 -7.19 -6.67 12.09
N TYR A 418 -6.14 -7.25 12.65
CA TYR A 418 -6.17 -7.98 13.91
C TYR A 418 -5.16 -7.42 14.91
N THR A 419 -5.40 -7.64 16.20
CA THR A 419 -4.34 -7.65 17.21
C THR A 419 -4.05 -9.09 17.62
N TYR A 420 -2.97 -9.33 18.37
CA TYR A 420 -2.64 -10.66 18.87
C TYR A 420 -2.80 -10.73 20.39
N GLY A 421 -3.53 -11.72 20.89
CA GLY A 421 -3.80 -11.90 22.32
C GLY A 421 -2.56 -12.23 23.15
N GLY A 422 -1.47 -12.65 22.51
CA GLY A 422 -0.18 -12.87 23.15
C GLY A 422 0.74 -11.65 23.17
N ASP A 423 0.35 -10.51 22.58
CA ASP A 423 1.09 -9.26 22.71
C ASP A 423 0.69 -8.58 24.03
N GLU A 424 1.59 -8.56 25.01
CA GLU A 424 1.30 -8.10 26.37
C GLU A 424 1.70 -6.63 26.59
N LYS A 425 2.61 -6.11 25.79
CA LYS A 425 3.16 -4.76 25.91
C LYS A 425 3.26 -4.06 24.54
N PRO A 426 3.26 -2.72 24.54
CA PRO A 426 3.50 -1.97 23.31
C PRO A 426 4.82 -2.36 22.65
N GLY A 427 4.75 -2.65 21.34
CA GLY A 427 5.90 -3.12 20.54
C GLY A 427 6.14 -4.63 20.56
N ASP A 428 5.32 -5.41 21.27
CA ASP A 428 5.33 -6.87 21.12
C ASP A 428 4.82 -7.26 19.73
N VAL A 429 5.51 -8.22 19.11
CA VAL A 429 5.21 -8.73 17.77
C VAL A 429 5.11 -10.26 17.79
N HIS A 430 4.60 -10.84 18.87
CA HIS A 430 4.62 -12.28 19.10
C HIS A 430 3.76 -13.07 18.11
N GLY A 431 2.76 -12.41 17.51
CA GLY A 431 1.95 -12.99 16.44
C GLY A 431 2.64 -12.99 15.08
N ALA A 432 3.69 -12.19 14.89
CA ALA A 432 4.33 -11.98 13.60
C ALA A 432 4.94 -13.28 13.06
N GLY A 433 4.73 -13.55 11.77
CA GLY A 433 5.16 -14.79 11.13
C GLY A 433 4.32 -16.03 11.46
N THR A 434 3.15 -15.89 12.09
CA THR A 434 2.24 -17.02 12.33
C THR A 434 1.70 -17.57 11.02
N GLY A 435 1.81 -18.88 10.81
CA GLY A 435 1.36 -19.56 9.60
C GLY A 435 2.51 -20.17 8.81
N GLU A 436 2.27 -20.44 7.53
CA GLU A 436 3.20 -21.12 6.66
C GLU A 436 4.39 -20.25 6.29
N TRP A 437 5.60 -20.80 6.41
CA TRP A 437 6.86 -20.15 6.00
C TRP A 437 7.01 -18.74 6.57
N ARG A 438 6.81 -18.58 7.88
CA ARG A 438 6.83 -17.27 8.57
C ARG A 438 5.82 -16.30 7.96
N ALA A 439 4.59 -16.80 7.77
CA ALA A 439 3.50 -16.11 7.11
C ALA A 439 3.73 -15.68 5.66
N GLN A 440 4.86 -16.00 5.02
CA GLN A 440 5.14 -15.57 3.65
C GLN A 440 4.14 -16.08 2.61
N ARG A 441 3.50 -17.23 2.91
CA ARG A 441 2.55 -17.89 2.01
C ARG A 441 1.10 -17.72 2.45
N ASN A 442 0.72 -18.40 3.53
CA ASN A 442 -0.59 -18.31 4.18
C ASN A 442 -0.33 -18.03 5.66
N GLY A 443 -0.68 -16.85 6.13
CA GLY A 443 -0.28 -16.46 7.47
C GLY A 443 -0.59 -15.02 7.83
N ILE A 444 -0.28 -14.70 9.08
CA ILE A 444 -0.50 -13.38 9.67
C ILE A 444 0.84 -12.66 9.81
N LYS A 445 0.88 -11.42 9.33
CA LYS A 445 2.05 -10.54 9.33
C LYS A 445 1.73 -9.25 10.08
N ALA A 446 2.71 -8.73 10.80
CA ALA A 446 2.59 -7.39 11.36
C ALA A 446 2.62 -6.34 10.24
N ILE A 447 1.94 -5.21 10.44
CA ILE A 447 2.02 -4.06 9.53
C ILE A 447 3.26 -3.24 9.90
N TRP A 448 4.38 -3.58 9.28
CA TRP A 448 5.63 -2.83 9.44
C TRP A 448 5.58 -1.51 8.66
N LEU A 449 5.97 -0.42 9.30
CA LEU A 449 6.19 0.86 8.63
C LEU A 449 7.57 0.93 7.97
N ARG A 450 8.44 -0.03 8.28
CA ARG A 450 9.78 -0.14 7.73
C ARG A 450 9.99 -1.49 7.04
N ASP A 451 9.98 -1.45 5.71
CA ASP A 451 10.04 -2.63 4.83
C ASP A 451 11.44 -3.24 4.69
N ASP A 452 12.46 -2.49 5.07
CA ASP A 452 13.85 -2.93 5.05
C ASP A 452 14.18 -3.90 6.20
N TYR A 453 13.43 -3.84 7.29
CA TYR A 453 13.61 -4.76 8.40
C TYR A 453 13.20 -6.18 8.05
N MET A 454 14.16 -7.09 8.19
CA MET A 454 13.99 -8.52 7.90
C MET A 454 13.42 -8.77 6.50
N GLY A 455 13.67 -7.87 5.55
CA GLY A 455 13.13 -7.93 4.18
C GLY A 455 11.59 -7.89 4.10
N GLY A 456 10.92 -7.34 5.12
CA GLY A 456 9.45 -7.33 5.22
C GLY A 456 8.83 -8.71 5.39
N THR A 457 9.60 -9.69 5.91
CA THR A 457 9.18 -11.10 6.00
C THR A 457 8.81 -11.61 7.38
N LEU A 458 9.05 -10.84 8.45
CA LEU A 458 8.50 -11.17 9.76
C LEU A 458 7.14 -10.52 9.95
#